data_AF-A0A8S3I2C3-F1
#
_entry.id   AF-A0A8S3I2C3-F1
#
_cell.length_a   1.000
_cell.length_b   1.000
_cell.length_c   1.000
_cell.angle_alpha   90.00
_cell.angle_beta   90.00
_cell.angle_gamma   90.00
#
_symmetry.space_group_name_H-M   'P 1'
#
loop_
_entity.id
_entity.type
_entity.pdbx_description
1 polymer ?
#
loop_
_entity_poly.entity_id
_entity_poly.type
_entity_poly.pdbx_seq_one_letter_code
_entity_poly.pdbx_strand_id
1 'polypeptide(L)'
;MVTINNDNNSDSEVASVIDNIKLLIDRYNQKKIQRKYAKTKLILYAKTAGFKNNIYRKQAWDLIIDTPSYDYSIDQNLIESHEYYGQIKMDVIRTLKRFPPNYSDSERSDLQDELILIITKVLLKHEELHYYQ
;
A
#
# COMPACT_ATOMS: atom_id res chain seq x y z
N MET A 1 34.38 -19.44 23.50
CA MET A 1 33.13 -19.94 22.89
C MET A 1 31.98 -19.46 23.76
N VAL A 2 31.34 -18.35 23.37
CA VAL A 2 30.05 -17.93 23.96
C VAL A 2 29.22 -17.45 22.78
N THR A 3 28.28 -18.29 22.35
CA THR A 3 27.28 -17.96 21.36
C THR A 3 26.12 -17.32 22.11
N ILE A 4 25.96 -16.00 21.99
CA ILE A 4 24.81 -15.29 22.56
C ILE A 4 23.63 -15.50 21.62
N ASN A 5 22.66 -16.27 22.07
CA ASN A 5 21.32 -16.41 21.51
C ASN A 5 20.62 -15.04 21.55
N ASN A 6 20.54 -14.34 20.41
CA ASN A 6 19.88 -13.04 20.30
C ASN A 6 18.65 -13.04 19.39
N ASP A 7 18.30 -14.17 18.79
CA ASP A 7 17.24 -14.24 17.76
C ASP A 7 15.83 -14.54 18.32
N ASN A 8 15.70 -15.02 19.57
CA ASN A 8 14.40 -15.47 20.10
C ASN A 8 13.56 -14.38 20.77
N ASN A 9 14.16 -13.23 21.15
CA ASN A 9 13.45 -12.17 21.87
C ASN A 9 12.75 -11.18 20.93
N SER A 10 13.34 -10.95 19.74
CA SER A 10 12.77 -10.07 18.71
C SER A 10 11.47 -10.61 18.12
N ASP A 11 11.37 -11.93 17.93
CA ASP A 11 10.21 -12.55 17.30
C ASP A 11 8.99 -12.58 18.22
N SER A 12 9.21 -12.71 19.54
CA SER A 12 8.16 -12.65 20.56
C SER A 12 7.57 -11.24 20.69
N GLU A 13 8.40 -10.19 20.67
CA GLU A 13 7.91 -8.81 20.71
C GLU A 13 7.17 -8.42 19.42
N VAL A 14 7.66 -8.86 18.26
CA VAL A 14 7.01 -8.59 16.97
C VAL A 14 5.64 -9.28 16.87
N ALA A 15 5.51 -10.51 17.36
CA ALA A 15 4.23 -11.22 17.41
C ALA A 15 3.21 -10.50 18.31
N SER A 16 3.62 -10.11 19.53
CA SER A 16 2.79 -9.33 20.47
C SER A 16 2.28 -8.02 19.86
N VAL A 17 3.15 -7.34 19.12
CA VAL A 17 2.81 -6.10 18.42
C VAL A 17 1.80 -6.32 17.29
N ILE A 18 1.98 -7.36 16.48
CA ILE A 18 1.05 -7.73 15.40
C ILE A 18 -0.34 -8.05 15.96
N ASP A 19 -0.40 -8.79 17.05
CA ASP A 19 -1.66 -9.15 17.72
C ASP A 19 -2.41 -7.91 18.24
N ASN A 20 -1.68 -6.89 18.70
CA ASN A 20 -2.27 -5.64 19.17
C ASN A 20 -2.91 -4.82 18.03
N ILE A 21 -2.28 -4.75 16.85
CA ILE A 21 -2.86 -4.05 15.68
C ILE A 21 -4.12 -4.77 15.20
N LYS A 22 -4.04 -6.09 15.09
CA LYS A 22 -5.19 -6.92 14.71
C LYS A 22 -6.37 -6.68 15.65
N LEU A 23 -6.13 -6.76 16.96
CA LEU A 23 -7.15 -6.53 17.98
C LEU A 23 -7.76 -5.12 17.89
N LEU A 24 -6.93 -4.10 17.63
CA LEU A 24 -7.40 -2.72 17.46
C LEU A 24 -8.32 -2.59 16.24
N ILE A 25 -7.92 -3.14 15.09
CA ILE A 25 -8.70 -3.10 13.86
C ILE A 25 -10.00 -3.90 14.01
N ASP A 26 -9.94 -5.09 14.61
CA ASP A 26 -11.12 -5.92 14.86
C ASP A 26 -12.13 -5.21 15.77
N ARG A 27 -11.66 -4.55 16.83
CA ARG A 27 -12.53 -3.73 17.70
C ARG A 27 -13.16 -2.57 16.94
N TYR A 28 -12.43 -1.94 16.02
CA TYR A 28 -12.96 -0.88 15.18
C TYR A 28 -14.05 -1.42 14.23
N ASN A 29 -13.77 -2.52 13.53
CA ASN A 29 -14.72 -3.15 12.60
C ASN A 29 -16.00 -3.62 13.31
N GLN A 30 -15.87 -4.08 14.56
CA GLN A 30 -17.00 -4.43 15.44
C GLN A 30 -17.70 -3.21 16.05
N LYS A 31 -17.34 -1.98 15.67
CA LYS A 31 -17.88 -0.72 16.19
C LYS A 31 -17.74 -0.55 17.71
N LYS A 32 -16.80 -1.28 18.34
CA LYS A 32 -16.54 -1.22 19.79
C LYS A 32 -15.68 -0.01 20.19
N ILE A 33 -14.99 0.60 19.23
CA ILE A 33 -14.17 1.81 19.44
C ILE A 33 -14.44 2.82 18.32
N GLN A 34 -14.22 4.09 18.63
CA GLN A 34 -14.42 5.17 17.66
C GLN A 34 -13.28 5.24 16.63
N ARG A 35 -13.61 5.63 15.39
CA ARG A 35 -12.63 5.83 14.28
C ARG A 35 -11.48 6.73 14.70
N LYS A 36 -11.77 7.86 15.37
CA LYS A 36 -10.77 8.83 15.84
C LYS A 36 -9.72 8.16 16.74
N TYR A 37 -10.17 7.35 17.70
CA TYR A 37 -9.29 6.62 18.60
C TYR A 37 -8.42 5.59 17.86
N ALA A 38 -9.04 4.79 16.99
CA ALA A 38 -8.34 3.79 16.19
C ALA A 38 -7.25 4.45 15.30
N LYS A 39 -7.60 5.53 14.59
CA LYS A 39 -6.68 6.29 13.74
C LYS A 39 -5.49 6.84 14.53
N THR A 40 -5.71 7.47 15.68
CA THR A 40 -4.62 7.98 16.52
C THR A 40 -3.67 6.87 16.97
N LYS A 41 -4.20 5.71 17.37
CA LYS A 41 -3.37 4.57 17.78
C LYS A 41 -2.59 3.96 16.62
N LEU A 42 -3.20 3.82 15.44
CA LEU A 42 -2.52 3.33 14.24
C LEU A 42 -1.40 4.27 13.77
N ILE A 43 -1.61 5.59 13.83
CA ILE A 43 -0.56 6.58 13.52
C ILE A 43 0.60 6.48 14.51
N LEU A 44 0.31 6.38 15.81
CA LEU A 44 1.36 6.22 16.82
C LEU A 44 2.17 4.95 16.55
N TYR A 45 1.49 3.86 16.24
CA TYR A 45 2.13 2.59 15.92
C TYR A 45 3.01 2.67 14.65
N ALA A 46 2.51 3.32 13.59
CA ALA A 46 3.26 3.52 12.36
C ALA A 46 4.57 4.29 12.60
N LYS A 47 4.56 5.26 13.53
CA LYS A 47 5.74 6.05 13.89
C LYS A 47 6.77 5.28 14.71
N THR A 48 6.35 4.34 15.55
CA THR A 48 7.26 3.63 16.47
C THR A 48 7.88 2.38 15.86
N ALA A 49 7.09 1.56 15.16
CA ALA A 49 7.54 0.25 14.67
C ALA A 49 7.25 0.01 13.18
N GLY A 50 6.37 0.83 12.59
CA GLY A 50 5.88 0.64 11.23
C GLY A 50 4.97 -0.60 11.09
N PHE A 51 4.21 -0.65 10.01
CA PHE A 51 3.40 -1.84 9.69
C PHE A 51 4.27 -2.90 9.02
N LYS A 52 4.39 -4.09 9.59
CA LYS A 52 5.26 -5.17 9.08
C LYS A 52 4.53 -6.18 8.18
N ASN A 53 3.20 -6.16 8.13
CA ASN A 53 2.39 -7.11 7.38
C ASN A 53 1.43 -6.39 6.41
N ASN A 54 1.38 -6.84 5.16
CA ASN A 54 0.58 -6.25 4.09
C ASN A 54 -0.92 -6.25 4.37
N ILE A 55 -1.44 -7.30 5.02
CA ILE A 55 -2.86 -7.43 5.37
C ILE A 55 -3.29 -6.32 6.33
N TYR A 56 -2.46 -6.00 7.32
CA TYR A 56 -2.73 -4.93 8.26
C TYR A 56 -2.44 -3.56 7.66
N ARG A 57 -1.47 -3.43 6.74
CA ARG A 57 -1.26 -2.18 5.99
C ARG A 57 -2.51 -1.78 5.23
N LYS A 58 -3.10 -2.71 4.47
CA LYS A 58 -4.32 -2.44 3.68
C LYS A 58 -5.46 -1.88 4.55
N GLN A 59 -5.72 -2.50 5.69
CA GLN A 59 -6.78 -2.08 6.61
C GLN A 59 -6.42 -0.79 7.37
N ALA A 60 -5.17 -0.64 7.79
CA ALA A 60 -4.72 0.53 8.52
C ALA A 60 -4.65 1.77 7.64
N TRP A 61 -4.19 1.66 6.39
CA TRP A 61 -4.12 2.78 5.45
C TRP A 61 -5.50 3.31 5.10
N ASP A 62 -6.49 2.45 4.89
CA ASP A 62 -7.89 2.86 4.69
C ASP A 62 -8.43 3.69 5.87
N LEU A 63 -8.09 3.28 7.10
CA LEU A 63 -8.44 4.02 8.32
C LEU A 63 -7.69 5.35 8.48
N ILE A 64 -6.43 5.42 8.05
CA ILE A 64 -5.57 6.59 8.24
C ILE A 64 -5.84 7.65 7.17
N ILE A 65 -5.89 7.24 5.90
CA ILE A 65 -5.96 8.13 4.74
C ILE A 65 -7.38 8.68 4.57
N ASP A 66 -8.39 8.01 5.13
CA ASP A 66 -9.79 8.44 5.05
C ASP A 66 -10.26 8.58 3.60
N THR A 67 -9.90 7.58 2.78
CA THR A 67 -10.14 7.60 1.35
C THR A 67 -11.64 7.44 1.07
N PRO A 68 -12.27 8.34 0.30
CA PRO A 68 -13.64 8.12 -0.16
C PRO A 68 -13.68 6.91 -1.08
N SER A 69 -14.75 6.12 -0.99
CA SER A 69 -15.01 5.06 -1.98
C SER A 69 -15.29 5.72 -3.32
N TYR A 70 -14.45 5.44 -4.31
CA TYR A 70 -14.58 5.98 -5.65
C TYR A 70 -14.75 4.84 -6.65
N ASP A 71 -15.90 4.79 -7.30
CA ASP A 71 -16.13 3.92 -8.44
C ASP A 71 -15.82 4.72 -9.71
N TYR A 72 -14.72 4.38 -10.38
CA TYR A 72 -14.27 5.08 -11.58
C TYR A 72 -13.86 4.08 -12.63
N SER A 73 -14.84 3.79 -13.49
CA SER A 73 -14.58 3.17 -14.78
C SER A 73 -14.15 4.26 -15.77
N ILE A 74 -13.06 4.01 -16.47
CA ILE A 74 -12.60 4.83 -17.59
C ILE A 74 -12.39 3.89 -18.77
N ASP A 75 -12.73 4.35 -19.97
CA ASP A 75 -12.41 3.67 -21.22
C ASP A 75 -10.89 3.57 -21.43
N GLN A 76 -10.41 2.39 -21.80
CA GLN A 76 -9.01 2.11 -22.10
C GLN A 76 -8.47 3.04 -23.20
N ASN A 77 -9.27 3.39 -24.20
CA ASN A 77 -8.84 4.30 -25.27
C ASN A 77 -8.49 5.69 -24.72
N LEU A 78 -9.22 6.16 -23.71
CA LEU A 78 -8.96 7.46 -23.09
C LEU A 78 -7.63 7.43 -22.31
N ILE A 79 -7.34 6.32 -21.64
CA ILE A 79 -6.08 6.11 -20.91
C ILE A 79 -4.88 6.17 -21.87
N GLU A 80 -4.94 5.46 -22.99
CA GLU A 80 -3.84 5.41 -23.96
C GLU A 80 -3.64 6.74 -24.70
N SER A 81 -4.69 7.57 -24.77
CA SER A 81 -4.63 8.90 -25.38
C SER A 81 -4.04 9.99 -24.48
N HIS A 82 -3.81 9.72 -23.19
CA HIS A 82 -3.33 10.71 -22.23
C HIS A 82 -1.91 11.20 -22.59
N GLU A 83 -1.64 12.51 -22.47
CA GLU A 83 -0.36 13.11 -22.90
C GLU A 83 0.88 12.47 -22.24
N TYR A 84 0.79 12.16 -20.94
CA TYR A 84 1.86 11.49 -20.18
C TYR A 84 1.93 9.97 -20.35
N TYR A 85 0.98 9.33 -21.06
CA TYR A 85 0.89 7.86 -21.12
C TYR A 85 2.20 7.20 -21.57
N GLY A 86 2.83 7.73 -22.63
CA GLY A 86 4.11 7.23 -23.12
C GLY A 86 5.25 7.35 -22.09
N GLN A 87 5.30 8.47 -21.35
CA GLN A 87 6.29 8.69 -20.30
C GLN A 87 6.08 7.73 -19.13
N ILE A 88 4.84 7.61 -18.65
CA ILE A 88 4.44 6.70 -17.56
C ILE A 88 4.85 5.26 -17.92
N LYS A 89 4.51 4.80 -19.12
CA LYS A 89 4.86 3.45 -19.59
C LYS A 89 6.37 3.20 -19.55
N MET A 90 7.17 4.15 -20.05
CA MET A 90 8.63 4.02 -20.03
C MET A 90 9.19 3.96 -18.60
N ASP A 91 8.66 4.77 -17.68
CA ASP A 91 9.13 4.79 -16.30
C ASP A 91 8.73 3.53 -15.54
N VAL A 92 7.49 3.06 -15.73
CA VAL A 92 7.01 1.81 -15.14
C VAL A 92 7.83 0.60 -15.64
N ILE A 93 8.16 0.53 -16.93
CA ILE A 93 9.04 -0.53 -17.46
C ILE A 93 10.41 -0.53 -16.77
N ARG A 94 10.96 0.64 -16.44
CA ARG A 94 12.25 0.74 -15.74
C ARG A 94 12.18 0.32 -14.27
N THR A 95 10.98 0.26 -13.66
CA THR A 95 10.82 -0.19 -12.27
C THR A 95 10.94 -1.71 -12.10
N LEU A 96 11.09 -2.50 -13.17
CA LEU A 96 11.29 -3.97 -13.14
C LEU A 96 12.35 -4.43 -12.14
N LYS A 97 13.43 -3.67 -11.95
CA LYS A 97 14.50 -4.00 -10.98
C LYS A 97 14.04 -4.00 -9.52
N ARG A 98 12.88 -3.40 -9.22
CA ARG A 98 12.30 -3.31 -7.87
C ARG A 98 11.33 -4.44 -7.55
N PHE A 99 10.93 -5.23 -8.55
CA PHE A 99 10.05 -6.36 -8.32
C PHE A 99 10.82 -7.50 -7.63
N PRO A 100 10.19 -8.18 -6.67
CA PRO A 100 10.79 -9.34 -6.04
C PRO A 100 11.13 -10.44 -7.07
N PRO A 101 12.23 -11.19 -6.86
CA PRO A 101 12.71 -12.18 -7.83
C PRO A 101 11.75 -13.37 -8.02
N ASN A 102 10.83 -13.58 -7.08
CA ASN A 102 9.86 -14.69 -7.09
C ASN A 102 8.64 -14.48 -7.99
N TYR A 103 8.47 -13.30 -8.60
CA TYR A 103 7.41 -13.06 -9.58
C TYR A 103 7.84 -13.56 -10.97
N SER A 104 6.92 -14.22 -11.66
CA SER A 104 7.07 -14.54 -13.09
C SER A 104 6.99 -13.27 -13.95
N ASP A 105 7.48 -13.35 -15.18
CA ASP A 105 7.44 -12.21 -16.10
C ASP A 105 6.00 -11.81 -16.47
N SER A 106 5.07 -12.77 -16.51
CA SER A 106 3.65 -12.49 -16.71
C SER A 106 3.07 -11.69 -15.55
N GLU A 107 3.28 -12.14 -14.31
CA GLU A 107 2.77 -11.43 -13.12
C GLU A 107 3.36 -10.02 -13.00
N ARG A 108 4.62 -9.84 -13.41
CA ARG A 108 5.24 -8.51 -13.46
C ARG A 108 4.57 -7.63 -14.51
N SER A 109 4.31 -8.17 -15.70
CA SER A 109 3.61 -7.44 -16.76
C SER A 109 2.23 -6.99 -16.29
N ASP A 110 1.47 -7.89 -15.66
CA ASP A 110 0.12 -7.58 -15.16
C ASP A 110 0.16 -6.44 -14.12
N LEU A 111 1.11 -6.49 -13.18
CA LEU A 111 1.29 -5.42 -12.17
C LEU A 111 1.76 -4.10 -12.78
N GLN A 112 2.53 -4.14 -13.86
CA GLN A 112 2.93 -2.93 -14.58
C GLN A 112 1.75 -2.29 -15.29
N ASP A 113 0.91 -3.09 -15.94
CA ASP A 113 -0.30 -2.60 -16.61
C ASP A 113 -1.28 -2.00 -15.58
N GLU A 114 -1.46 -2.65 -14.43
CA GLU A 114 -2.24 -2.10 -13.31
C GLU A 114 -1.66 -0.78 -12.78
N LEU A 115 -0.33 -0.66 -12.68
CA LEU A 115 0.31 0.57 -12.20
C LEU A 115 0.14 1.72 -13.19
N ILE A 116 0.36 1.47 -14.49
CA ILE A 116 0.11 2.45 -15.57
C ILE A 116 -1.35 2.93 -15.48
N LEU A 117 -2.29 1.99 -15.36
CA LEU A 117 -3.71 2.27 -15.26
C LEU A 117 -4.03 3.19 -14.08
N ILE A 118 -3.52 2.87 -12.88
CA ILE A 118 -3.79 3.67 -11.66
C ILE A 118 -3.25 5.10 -11.82
N ILE A 119 -2.01 5.26 -12.31
CA ILE A 119 -1.39 6.59 -12.48
C ILE A 119 -2.21 7.42 -13.48
N THR A 120 -2.53 6.87 -14.65
CA THR A 120 -3.28 7.60 -15.68
C THR A 120 -4.70 7.91 -15.23
N LYS A 121 -5.35 7.02 -14.48
CA LYS A 121 -6.70 7.29 -13.91
C LYS A 121 -6.69 8.48 -12.97
N VAL A 122 -5.65 8.63 -12.14
CA VAL A 122 -5.52 9.79 -11.24
C VAL A 122 -5.36 11.07 -12.05
N LEU A 123 -4.51 11.08 -13.08
CA LEU A 123 -4.26 12.26 -13.92
C LEU A 123 -5.50 12.65 -14.75
N LEU A 124 -6.22 11.69 -15.31
CA LEU A 124 -7.47 11.95 -16.03
C LEU A 124 -8.55 12.54 -15.12
N LYS A 125 -8.58 12.14 -13.86
CA LYS A 125 -9.54 12.66 -12.88
C LYS A 125 -9.17 14.06 -12.39
N HIS A 126 -7.88 14.37 -12.40
CA HIS A 126 -7.27 15.56 -11.83
C HIS A 126 -6.37 16.22 -12.86
N GLU A 127 -6.99 16.89 -13.83
CA GLU A 127 -6.30 17.57 -14.95
C GLU A 127 -5.32 18.67 -14.47
N GLU A 128 -5.45 19.13 -13.22
CA GLU A 128 -4.52 20.06 -12.58
C GLU A 128 -3.18 19.42 -12.18
N LEU A 129 -3.09 18.09 -12.16
CA LEU A 129 -1.89 17.36 -11.76
C LEU A 129 -1.00 17.10 -12.97
N HIS A 130 0.29 17.36 -12.78
CA HIS A 130 1.32 17.01 -13.76
C HIS A 130 2.09 15.78 -13.29
N TYR A 131 2.31 14.83 -14.20
CA TYR A 131 3.09 13.65 -13.91
C TYR A 131 4.56 14.01 -13.64
N TYR A 132 5.15 13.40 -12.61
CA TYR A 132 6.57 13.52 -12.28
C TYR A 132 7.19 12.12 -12.14
N GLN A 133 8.49 12.02 -12.47
CA GLN A 133 9.28 10.79 -12.41
C GLN A 133 9.78 10.48 -10.99
#